data_AF-A0A415CIX2-F1
#
_entry.id   AF-A0A415CIX2-F1
#
_cell.length_a   1.000
_cell.length_b   1.000
_cell.length_c   1.000
_cell.angle_alpha   90.00
_cell.angle_beta   90.00
_cell.angle_gamma   90.00
#
_symmetry.space_group_name_H-M   'P 1'
#
loop_
_entity.id
_entity.type
_entity.pdbx_description
1 polymer ?
#
loop_
_entity_poly.entity_id
_entity_poly.type
_entity_poly.pdbx_seq_one_letter_code
_entity_poly.pdbx_strand_id
1 'polypeptide(L)'
;MKQAYMDVVMKDRDAWNFHERAAKGADMIADWLADGAGEDKEETAAADFARAFLGAGVVNQVAAYPFESVYTSPTRLVMQDAYEAVRQLYHKYGFVKSEDCDLHEDHIALEIQFLAHLSGRAAKLFEEGKEAEACDVLRLQKTFIETHIENWVSRFCDDIRACPVSPFYKGWSYILEGFVFTLKGAIEDMLQECPS
;
A
#
# COMPACT_ATOMS: atom_id res chain seq x y z
N MET A 1 0.54 8.72 -24.34
CA MET A 1 1.63 8.46 -23.38
C MET A 1 2.08 9.65 -22.54
N LYS A 2 3.11 10.45 -22.84
CA LYS A 2 3.60 11.48 -21.87
C LYS A 2 2.53 12.46 -21.40
N GLN A 3 1.68 12.94 -22.32
CA GLN A 3 0.55 13.83 -21.98
C GLN A 3 -0.54 13.09 -21.19
N ALA A 4 -0.86 11.84 -21.54
CA ALA A 4 -1.83 11.00 -20.83
C ALA A 4 -1.36 10.65 -19.40
N TYR A 5 -0.08 10.30 -19.22
CA TYR A 5 0.54 10.09 -17.91
C TYR A 5 0.43 11.36 -17.03
N MET A 6 0.79 12.52 -17.59
CA MET A 6 0.70 13.78 -16.86
C MET A 6 -0.74 14.21 -16.57
N ASP A 7 -1.68 13.93 -17.47
CA ASP A 7 -3.09 14.24 -17.28
C ASP A 7 -3.73 13.31 -16.22
N VAL A 8 -3.33 12.03 -16.15
CA VAL A 8 -3.72 11.09 -15.08
C VAL A 8 -3.13 11.48 -13.72
N VAL A 9 -1.86 11.88 -13.68
CA VAL A 9 -1.14 12.11 -12.40
C VAL A 9 -1.39 13.51 -11.83
N MET A 10 -1.56 14.55 -12.65
CA MET A 10 -1.41 15.95 -12.17
C MET A 10 -2.63 16.85 -12.27
N LYS A 11 -3.73 16.47 -12.96
CA LYS A 11 -4.63 17.51 -13.47
C LYS A 11 -6.03 17.64 -12.89
N ASP A 12 -6.51 16.72 -12.08
CA ASP A 12 -7.83 16.94 -11.48
C ASP A 12 -7.99 16.18 -10.17
N ARG A 13 -8.18 16.92 -9.08
CA ARG A 13 -8.46 16.36 -7.76
C ARG A 13 -9.79 15.58 -7.76
N ASP A 14 -10.66 15.87 -8.73
CA ASP A 14 -11.92 15.16 -9.01
C ASP A 14 -11.77 14.04 -10.08
N ALA A 15 -10.67 13.99 -10.85
CA ALA A 15 -10.37 12.86 -11.76
C ALA A 15 -9.63 11.72 -11.06
N TRP A 16 -9.04 11.98 -9.89
CA TRP A 16 -8.82 10.91 -8.92
C TRP A 16 -10.19 10.50 -8.37
N ASN A 17 -10.96 9.75 -9.17
CA ASN A 17 -12.04 8.91 -8.64
C ASN A 17 -11.37 7.85 -7.75
N PHE A 18 -10.93 8.27 -6.57
CA PHE A 18 -10.51 7.37 -5.53
C PHE A 18 -11.64 6.38 -5.34
N HIS A 19 -11.30 5.10 -5.45
CA HIS A 19 -12.26 4.02 -5.31
C HIS A 19 -13.13 4.28 -4.07
N GLU A 20 -14.42 3.95 -4.11
CA GLU A 20 -15.40 4.26 -3.05
C GLU A 20 -14.92 3.89 -1.63
N ARG A 21 -14.08 2.85 -1.53
CA ARG A 21 -13.41 2.45 -0.28
C ARG A 21 -12.47 3.54 0.24
N ALA A 22 -11.61 4.11 -0.59
CA ALA A 22 -10.71 5.17 -0.14
C ALA A 22 -11.45 6.43 0.31
N ALA A 23 -12.52 6.81 -0.39
CA ALA A 23 -13.40 7.90 0.05
C ALA A 23 -14.03 7.60 1.43
N LYS A 24 -14.64 6.41 1.58
CA LYS A 24 -15.18 5.95 2.87
C LYS A 24 -14.14 5.98 3.99
N GLY A 25 -12.92 5.53 3.71
CA GLY A 25 -11.84 5.50 4.68
C GLY A 25 -11.41 6.91 5.12
N ALA A 26 -11.35 7.85 4.18
CA ALA A 26 -11.08 9.25 4.46
C ALA A 26 -12.19 9.89 5.32
N ASP A 27 -13.46 9.63 5.00
CA ASP A 27 -14.60 10.11 5.77
C ASP A 27 -14.55 9.58 7.22
N MET A 28 -14.27 8.28 7.41
CA MET A 28 -14.12 7.69 8.74
C MET A 28 -13.02 8.34 9.57
N ILE A 29 -11.88 8.67 8.95
CA ILE A 29 -10.78 9.36 9.64
C ILE A 29 -11.18 10.80 9.97
N ALA A 30 -11.80 11.51 9.01
CA ALA A 30 -12.25 12.88 9.21
C ALA A 30 -13.29 12.99 10.34
N ASP A 31 -14.28 12.10 10.36
CA ASP A 31 -15.29 12.02 11.40
C ASP A 31 -14.66 11.74 12.77
N TRP A 32 -13.73 10.80 12.85
CA TRP A 32 -13.05 10.47 14.12
C TRP A 32 -12.18 11.61 14.65
N LEU A 33 -11.54 12.37 13.75
CA LEU A 33 -10.76 13.56 14.10
C LEU A 33 -11.66 14.73 14.53
N ALA A 34 -12.87 14.84 13.97
CA ALA A 34 -13.83 15.88 14.31
C ALA A 34 -14.62 15.58 15.59
N ASP A 35 -14.83 14.31 15.91
CA ASP A 35 -15.51 13.85 17.13
C ASP A 35 -14.58 13.81 18.36
N GLY A 36 -15.15 13.80 19.57
CA GLY A 36 -14.40 13.53 20.81
C GLY A 36 -13.65 14.74 21.40
N ALA A 37 -14.36 15.86 21.59
CA ALA A 37 -13.82 17.00 22.33
C ALA A 37 -13.30 16.57 23.72
N GLY A 38 -11.99 16.69 23.93
CA GLY A 38 -11.32 16.36 25.20
C GLY A 38 -10.63 14.99 25.25
N GLU A 39 -10.72 14.17 24.20
CA GLU A 39 -9.89 12.96 24.05
C GLU A 39 -8.51 13.30 23.47
N ASP A 40 -7.46 12.67 24.01
CA ASP A 40 -6.15 12.69 23.36
C ASP A 40 -6.16 11.69 22.19
N LYS A 41 -6.39 12.23 20.99
CA LYS A 41 -6.43 11.45 19.74
C LYS A 41 -5.08 10.82 19.43
N GLU A 42 -3.97 11.47 19.77
CA GLU A 42 -2.63 10.94 19.52
C GLU A 42 -2.37 9.73 20.42
N GLU A 43 -2.65 9.85 21.72
CA GLU A 43 -2.53 8.73 22.67
C GLU A 43 -3.44 7.56 22.27
N THR A 44 -4.68 7.86 21.87
CA THR A 44 -5.63 6.84 21.40
C THR A 44 -5.12 6.12 20.16
N ALA A 45 -4.63 6.86 19.15
CA ALA A 45 -4.05 6.26 17.96
C ALA A 45 -2.79 5.44 18.28
N ALA A 46 -1.92 5.91 19.18
CA ALA A 46 -0.74 5.15 19.60
C ALA A 46 -1.12 3.83 20.29
N ALA A 47 -2.12 3.85 21.17
CA ALA A 47 -2.63 2.65 21.84
C ALA A 47 -3.28 1.67 20.85
N ASP A 48 -4.06 2.19 19.90
CA ASP A 48 -4.66 1.39 18.84
C ASP A 48 -3.61 0.78 17.91
N PHE A 49 -2.54 1.51 17.59
CA PHE A 49 -1.43 1.01 16.80
C PHE A 49 -0.76 -0.18 17.50
N ALA A 50 -0.44 -0.03 18.79
CA ALA A 50 0.17 -1.09 19.57
C ALA A 50 -0.74 -2.34 19.64
N ARG A 51 -2.06 -2.14 19.77
CA ARG A 51 -3.01 -3.24 19.79
C ARG A 51 -3.13 -3.94 18.43
N ALA A 52 -3.35 -3.17 17.36
CA ALA A 52 -3.63 -3.72 16.03
C ALA A 52 -2.40 -4.32 15.37
N PHE A 53 -1.25 -3.63 15.41
CA PHE A 53 -0.08 -3.98 14.60
C PHE A 53 1.05 -4.63 15.41
N LEU A 54 1.08 -4.44 16.73
CA LEU A 54 2.09 -5.05 17.63
C LEU A 54 1.52 -6.17 18.52
N GLY A 55 0.22 -6.43 18.46
CA GLY A 55 -0.44 -7.46 19.27
C GLY A 55 -0.49 -7.14 20.78
N ALA A 56 -0.29 -5.87 21.17
CA ALA A 56 -0.27 -5.49 22.58
C ALA A 56 -1.64 -5.70 23.25
N GLY A 57 -1.67 -6.50 24.31
CA GLY A 57 -2.90 -6.80 25.07
C GLY A 57 -3.89 -7.71 24.32
N VAL A 58 -3.48 -8.32 23.20
CA VAL A 58 -4.30 -9.23 22.41
C VAL A 58 -4.16 -10.65 22.97
N VAL A 59 -5.21 -11.16 23.64
CA VAL A 59 -5.30 -12.55 24.10
C VAL A 59 -6.45 -13.22 23.36
N ASN A 60 -6.14 -14.26 22.57
CA ASN A 60 -7.12 -15.00 21.74
C ASN A 60 -7.85 -14.18 20.66
N GLN A 61 -7.29 -13.04 20.24
CA GLN A 61 -7.78 -12.23 19.12
C GLN A 61 -6.71 -12.12 18.02
N VAL A 62 -7.12 -11.78 16.80
CA VAL A 62 -6.21 -11.62 15.67
C VAL A 62 -5.64 -10.20 15.70
N ALA A 63 -4.31 -10.08 15.72
CA ALA A 63 -3.62 -8.83 15.43
C ALA A 63 -3.33 -8.77 13.92
N ALA A 64 -3.42 -7.58 13.35
CA ALA A 64 -3.14 -7.30 11.95
C ALA A 64 -1.65 -7.01 11.77
N TYR A 65 -0.80 -8.04 11.75
CA TYR A 65 0.63 -7.83 11.57
C TYR A 65 0.94 -7.40 10.12
N PRO A 66 1.52 -6.22 9.88
CA PRO A 66 1.59 -5.60 8.54
C PRO A 66 2.67 -6.19 7.61
N PHE A 67 2.83 -7.51 7.57
CA PHE A 67 3.86 -8.22 6.80
C PHE A 67 3.24 -9.27 5.87
N GLU A 68 3.62 -9.29 4.59
CA GLU A 68 3.14 -10.28 3.61
C GLU A 68 3.34 -11.72 4.13
N SER A 69 4.52 -12.03 4.67
CA SER A 69 4.85 -13.38 5.14
C SER A 69 3.93 -13.90 6.25
N VAL A 70 3.35 -13.03 7.07
CA VAL A 70 2.37 -13.43 8.10
C VAL A 70 1.08 -13.95 7.47
N TYR A 71 0.74 -13.49 6.27
CA TYR A 71 -0.50 -13.84 5.58
C TYR A 71 -0.33 -14.91 4.50
N THR A 72 0.89 -15.14 4.02
CA THR A 72 1.19 -16.08 2.94
C THR A 72 1.89 -17.35 3.43
N SER A 73 2.49 -17.33 4.62
CA SER A 73 3.10 -18.52 5.22
C SER A 73 2.09 -19.36 6.04
N PRO A 74 2.22 -20.70 6.05
CA PRO A 74 1.41 -21.57 6.92
C PRO A 74 1.58 -21.30 8.42
N THR A 75 2.75 -20.76 8.80
CA THR A 75 3.15 -20.53 10.19
C THR A 75 2.80 -19.14 10.72
N ARG A 76 2.35 -18.22 9.85
CA ARG A 76 2.07 -16.82 10.17
C ARG A 76 3.25 -16.10 10.84
N LEU A 77 4.47 -16.42 10.42
CA LEU A 77 5.71 -15.80 10.91
C LEU A 77 6.26 -14.81 9.89
N VAL A 78 7.03 -13.84 10.38
CA VAL A 78 7.79 -12.89 9.55
C VAL A 78 8.99 -13.56 8.88
N MET A 79 9.60 -12.89 7.90
CA MET A 79 10.87 -13.29 7.26
C MET A 79 10.82 -14.68 6.59
N GLN A 80 9.72 -14.98 5.90
CA GLN A 80 9.55 -16.22 5.14
C GLN A 80 9.77 -15.98 3.63
N ASP A 81 9.24 -16.84 2.75
CA ASP A 81 9.48 -16.78 1.31
C ASP A 81 9.15 -15.40 0.68
N ALA A 82 8.05 -14.77 1.12
CA ALA A 82 7.63 -13.44 0.69
C ALA A 82 8.73 -12.38 0.93
N TYR A 83 9.30 -12.37 2.14
CA TYR A 83 10.39 -11.48 2.53
C TYR A 83 11.60 -11.57 1.59
N GLU A 84 12.05 -12.79 1.29
CA GLU A 84 13.23 -12.98 0.43
C GLU A 84 12.90 -12.60 -1.02
N ALA A 85 11.68 -12.88 -1.49
CA ALA A 85 11.23 -12.52 -2.83
C ALA A 85 11.20 -10.99 -3.05
N VAL A 86 10.57 -10.23 -2.14
CA VAL A 86 10.54 -8.76 -2.25
C VAL A 86 11.93 -8.15 -2.09
N ARG A 87 12.77 -8.70 -1.19
CA ARG A 87 14.16 -8.26 -1.01
C ARG A 87 15.00 -8.42 -2.28
N GLN A 88 14.83 -9.52 -3.02
CA GLN A 88 15.50 -9.72 -4.30
C GLN A 88 15.03 -8.72 -5.37
N LEU A 89 13.73 -8.40 -5.40
CA LEU A 89 13.19 -7.37 -6.29
C LEU A 89 13.74 -5.99 -5.95
N TYR A 90 13.80 -5.63 -4.67
CA TYR A 90 14.35 -4.35 -4.22
C TYR A 90 15.80 -4.21 -4.68
N HIS A 91 16.63 -5.22 -4.44
CA HIS A 91 18.02 -5.23 -4.90
C HIS A 91 18.13 -5.14 -6.43
N LYS A 92 17.34 -5.90 -7.17
CA LYS A 92 17.34 -5.91 -8.65
C LYS A 92 16.98 -4.54 -9.24
N TYR A 93 16.07 -3.80 -8.61
CA TYR A 93 15.59 -2.52 -9.11
C TYR A 93 16.15 -1.30 -8.38
N GLY A 94 17.16 -1.52 -7.52
CA GLY A 94 17.89 -0.45 -6.84
C GLY A 94 17.05 0.32 -5.82
N PHE A 95 16.07 -0.35 -5.19
CA PHE A 95 15.34 0.21 -4.06
C PHE A 95 16.10 -0.11 -2.77
N VAL A 96 16.35 0.93 -1.97
CA VAL A 96 17.08 0.85 -0.71
C VAL A 96 16.26 1.60 0.33
N LYS A 97 15.84 0.89 1.39
CA LYS A 97 15.17 1.52 2.54
C LYS A 97 16.18 2.40 3.30
N SER A 98 15.68 3.43 3.98
CA SER A 98 16.53 4.31 4.78
C SER A 98 17.28 3.56 5.89
N GLU A 99 18.46 4.03 6.28
CA GLU A 99 19.30 3.39 7.31
C GLU A 99 18.62 3.33 8.70
N ASP A 100 17.72 4.27 8.98
CA ASP A 100 16.92 4.35 10.20
C ASP A 100 15.60 3.55 10.14
N CYS A 101 15.31 2.89 9.01
CA CYS A 101 14.11 2.09 8.84
C CYS A 101 14.31 0.64 9.36
N ASP A 102 13.73 0.35 10.52
CA ASP A 102 13.77 -0.97 11.17
C ASP A 102 12.66 -1.94 10.69
N LEU A 103 12.03 -1.65 9.55
CA LEU A 103 10.99 -2.51 8.99
C LEU A 103 11.59 -3.64 8.14
N HIS A 104 11.03 -4.84 8.25
CA HIS A 104 11.33 -5.93 7.32
C HIS A 104 10.81 -5.63 5.91
N GLU A 105 11.51 -6.14 4.90
CA GLU A 105 11.31 -5.83 3.49
C GLU A 105 9.88 -6.11 2.98
N ASP A 106 9.17 -7.07 3.56
CA ASP A 106 7.78 -7.45 3.25
C ASP A 106 6.73 -6.71 4.09
N HIS A 107 7.12 -5.63 4.77
CA HIS A 107 6.19 -4.75 5.44
C HIS A 107 5.42 -3.92 4.40
N ILE A 108 4.09 -3.78 4.54
CA ILE A 108 3.24 -3.06 3.56
C ILE A 108 3.77 -1.67 3.21
N ALA A 109 4.26 -0.92 4.21
CA ALA A 109 4.82 0.41 3.98
C ALA A 109 6.04 0.41 3.03
N LEU A 110 6.88 -0.64 3.04
CA LEU A 110 8.02 -0.77 2.14
C LEU A 110 7.57 -1.25 0.74
N GLU A 111 6.61 -2.16 0.67
CA GLU A 111 6.07 -2.62 -0.62
C GLU A 111 5.39 -1.48 -1.39
N ILE A 112 4.63 -0.62 -0.70
CA ILE A 112 4.04 0.60 -1.29
C ILE A 112 5.12 1.62 -1.68
N GLN A 113 6.17 1.80 -0.87
CA GLN A 113 7.31 2.65 -1.24
C GLN A 113 8.05 2.13 -2.48
N PHE A 114 8.16 0.81 -2.62
CA PHE A 114 8.75 0.21 -3.82
C PHE A 114 7.90 0.49 -5.07
N LEU A 115 6.58 0.43 -4.98
CA LEU A 115 5.70 0.84 -6.08
C LEU A 115 5.89 2.33 -6.44
N ALA A 116 6.03 3.21 -5.44
CA ALA A 116 6.34 4.62 -5.69
C ALA A 116 7.71 4.81 -6.39
N HIS A 117 8.73 4.04 -6.00
CA HIS A 117 10.04 4.03 -6.66
C HIS A 117 9.95 3.59 -8.13
N LEU A 118 9.19 2.53 -8.41
CA LEU A 118 8.96 2.07 -9.78
C LEU A 118 8.17 3.09 -10.61
N SER A 119 7.15 3.73 -10.02
CA SER A 119 6.39 4.81 -10.66
C SER A 119 7.30 5.97 -11.04
N GLY A 120 8.18 6.42 -10.14
CA GLY A 120 9.18 7.47 -10.43
C GLY A 120 10.15 7.07 -11.56
N ARG A 121 10.56 5.80 -11.60
CA ARG A 121 11.40 5.27 -12.69
C ARG A 121 10.66 5.27 -14.03
N ALA A 122 9.39 4.85 -14.07
CA ALA A 122 8.57 4.87 -15.29
C ALA A 122 8.39 6.30 -15.80
N ALA A 123 8.09 7.26 -14.90
CA ALA A 123 7.95 8.68 -15.23
C ALA A 123 9.20 9.22 -15.94
N LYS A 124 10.39 8.95 -15.36
CA LYS A 124 11.66 9.38 -15.94
C LYS A 124 11.92 8.76 -17.33
N LEU A 125 11.60 7.48 -17.51
CA LEU A 125 11.75 6.82 -18.80
C LEU A 125 10.83 7.43 -19.87
N PHE A 126 9.59 7.79 -19.51
CA PHE A 126 8.70 8.55 -20.40
C PHE A 126 9.25 9.94 -20.74
N GLU A 127 9.85 10.63 -19.78
CA GLU A 127 10.48 11.92 -20.03
C GLU A 127 11.67 11.84 -21.00
N GLU A 128 12.44 10.75 -20.91
CA GLU A 128 13.58 10.43 -21.78
C GLU A 128 13.16 9.85 -23.15
N GLY A 129 11.86 9.66 -23.41
CA GLY A 129 11.35 9.08 -24.66
C GLY A 129 11.59 7.57 -24.78
N LYS A 130 11.92 6.88 -23.68
CA LYS A 130 12.16 5.43 -23.61
C LYS A 130 10.87 4.69 -23.28
N GLU A 131 9.87 4.82 -24.15
CA GLU A 131 8.51 4.32 -23.89
C GLU A 131 8.46 2.81 -23.66
N ALA A 132 9.20 2.02 -24.45
CA ALA A 132 9.24 0.57 -24.28
C ALA A 132 9.77 0.15 -22.90
N GLU A 133 10.84 0.79 -22.42
CA GLU A 133 11.40 0.54 -21.08
C GLU A 133 10.44 0.99 -19.97
N ALA A 134 9.74 2.10 -20.17
CA ALA A 134 8.71 2.57 -19.22
C ALA A 134 7.57 1.55 -19.10
N CYS A 135 7.13 1.00 -20.23
CA CYS A 135 6.13 -0.06 -20.29
C CYS A 135 6.58 -1.34 -19.56
N ASP A 136 7.86 -1.72 -19.65
CA ASP A 136 8.38 -2.85 -18.87
C ASP A 136 8.32 -2.59 -17.36
N VAL A 137 8.59 -1.35 -16.93
CA VAL A 137 8.44 -0.97 -15.51
C VAL A 137 6.97 -0.96 -15.08
N LEU A 138 6.04 -0.57 -15.94
CA LEU A 138 4.60 -0.66 -15.66
C LEU A 138 4.14 -2.13 -15.53
N ARG A 139 4.59 -3.03 -16.42
CA ARG A 139 4.31 -4.48 -16.33
C ARG A 139 4.86 -5.09 -15.05
N LEU A 140 6.04 -4.64 -14.62
CA LEU A 140 6.61 -5.03 -13.33
C LEU A 140 5.76 -4.56 -12.16
N GLN A 141 5.30 -3.30 -12.15
CA GLN A 141 4.42 -2.80 -11.09
C GLN A 141 3.12 -3.61 -11.02
N LYS A 142 2.48 -3.89 -12.16
CA LYS A 142 1.29 -4.74 -12.21
C LYS A 142 1.57 -6.12 -11.62
N THR A 143 2.67 -6.76 -12.05
CA THR A 143 3.07 -8.08 -11.53
C THR A 143 3.30 -8.02 -10.03
N PHE A 144 3.98 -7.00 -9.52
CA PHE A 144 4.23 -6.82 -8.09
C PHE A 144 2.93 -6.66 -7.30
N ILE A 145 1.98 -5.85 -7.79
CA ILE A 145 0.66 -5.71 -7.16
C ILE A 145 -0.06 -7.07 -7.10
N GLU A 146 -0.10 -7.80 -8.21
CA GLU A 146 -0.80 -9.09 -8.30
C GLU A 146 -0.16 -10.18 -7.42
N THR A 147 1.17 -10.13 -7.25
CA THR A 147 1.93 -11.21 -6.59
C THR A 147 2.28 -10.94 -5.13
N HIS A 148 2.48 -9.68 -4.75
CA HIS A 148 2.99 -9.27 -3.43
C HIS A 148 2.05 -8.34 -2.66
N ILE A 149 0.95 -7.86 -3.28
CA ILE A 149 -0.02 -6.99 -2.59
C ILE A 149 -1.39 -7.68 -2.51
N GLU A 150 -1.98 -8.02 -3.66
CA GLU A 150 -3.36 -8.53 -3.75
C GLU A 150 -3.53 -9.93 -3.12
N ASN A 151 -2.45 -10.70 -3.03
CA ASN A 151 -2.44 -12.01 -2.40
C ASN A 151 -2.67 -11.95 -0.86
N TRP A 152 -2.51 -10.79 -0.22
CA TRP A 152 -2.62 -10.67 1.24
C TRP A 152 -3.36 -9.42 1.77
N VAL A 153 -3.30 -8.28 1.09
CA VAL A 153 -3.77 -6.99 1.64
C VAL A 153 -5.24 -6.99 2.03
N SER A 154 -6.11 -7.68 1.29
CA SER A 154 -7.53 -7.77 1.66
C SER A 154 -7.72 -8.44 3.04
N ARG A 155 -6.98 -9.52 3.32
CA ARG A 155 -7.01 -10.20 4.63
C ARG A 155 -6.42 -9.33 5.74
N PHE A 156 -5.34 -8.61 5.44
CA PHE A 156 -4.76 -7.65 6.38
C PHE A 156 -5.75 -6.54 6.75
N CYS A 157 -6.42 -5.95 5.76
CA CYS A 157 -7.43 -4.94 5.99
C CYS A 157 -8.65 -5.48 6.78
N ASP A 158 -9.07 -6.72 6.52
CA ASP A 158 -10.08 -7.40 7.33
C ASP A 158 -9.66 -7.56 8.80
N ASP A 159 -8.41 -7.97 9.05
CA ASP A 159 -7.87 -8.10 10.41
C ASP A 159 -7.85 -6.74 11.13
N ILE A 160 -7.46 -5.63 10.47
CA ILE A 160 -7.52 -4.28 11.05
C ILE A 160 -8.95 -3.93 11.45
N ARG A 161 -9.93 -4.21 10.58
CA ARG A 161 -11.35 -3.90 10.84
C ARG A 161 -11.92 -4.72 11.98
N ALA A 162 -11.46 -5.95 12.14
CA ALA A 162 -11.83 -6.85 13.22
C ALA A 162 -11.20 -6.47 14.57
N CYS A 163 -10.08 -5.75 14.58
CA CYS A 163 -9.45 -5.29 15.81
C CYS A 163 -10.39 -4.34 16.61
N PRO A 164 -10.41 -4.46 17.96
CA PRO A 164 -11.14 -3.53 18.83
C PRO A 164 -10.32 -2.24 19.03
N VAL A 165 -10.23 -1.48 17.95
CA VAL A 165 -9.58 -0.17 17.85
C VAL A 165 -10.59 0.88 17.39
N SER A 166 -10.24 2.15 17.58
CA SER A 166 -11.03 3.28 17.08
C SER A 166 -11.19 3.25 15.55
N PRO A 167 -12.12 4.02 14.99
CA PRO A 167 -12.32 4.11 13.54
C PRO A 167 -11.08 4.56 12.74
N PHE A 168 -10.08 5.18 13.36
CA PHE A 168 -8.92 5.76 12.67
C PHE A 168 -8.18 4.75 11.76
N TYR A 169 -7.65 3.65 12.32
CA TYR A 169 -6.96 2.64 11.50
C TYR A 169 -7.91 1.80 10.64
N LYS A 170 -9.18 1.70 11.02
CA LYS A 170 -10.21 1.08 10.16
C LYS A 170 -10.40 1.90 8.88
N GLY A 171 -10.39 3.23 8.98
CA GLY A 171 -10.39 4.12 7.82
C GLY A 171 -9.16 3.89 6.93
N TRP A 172 -7.96 3.78 7.52
CA TRP A 172 -6.74 3.43 6.77
C TRP A 172 -6.83 2.11 6.01
N SER A 173 -7.49 1.09 6.57
CA SER A 173 -7.71 -0.18 5.86
C SER A 173 -8.49 -0.01 4.55
N TYR A 174 -9.49 0.88 4.55
CA TYR A 174 -10.29 1.18 3.38
C TYR A 174 -9.54 2.06 2.37
N ILE A 175 -8.74 3.01 2.85
CA ILE A 175 -7.83 3.81 2.01
C ILE A 175 -6.85 2.89 1.29
N LEU A 176 -6.21 1.97 2.00
CA LEU A 176 -5.24 1.05 1.40
C LEU A 176 -5.88 0.19 0.30
N GLU A 177 -7.03 -0.44 0.56
CA GLU A 177 -7.73 -1.25 -0.45
C GLU A 177 -8.16 -0.42 -1.66
N GLY A 178 -8.69 0.79 -1.43
CA GLY A 178 -9.07 1.68 -2.52
C GLY A 178 -7.88 2.17 -3.33
N PHE A 179 -6.77 2.49 -2.65
CA PHE A 179 -5.53 2.93 -3.29
C PHE A 179 -4.93 1.83 -4.18
N VAL A 180 -4.82 0.60 -3.68
CA VAL A 180 -4.28 -0.54 -4.46
C VAL A 180 -5.14 -0.78 -5.71
N PHE A 181 -6.47 -0.74 -5.56
CA PHE A 181 -7.39 -0.90 -6.69
C PHE A 181 -7.21 0.21 -7.74
N THR A 182 -7.24 1.47 -7.31
CA THR A 182 -7.08 2.63 -8.21
C THR A 182 -5.71 2.61 -8.90
N LEU A 183 -4.63 2.29 -8.16
CA LEU A 183 -3.27 2.23 -8.71
C LEU A 183 -3.16 1.13 -9.77
N LYS A 184 -3.68 -0.07 -9.51
CA LYS A 184 -3.66 -1.18 -10.48
C LYS A 184 -4.42 -0.81 -11.75
N GLY A 185 -5.64 -0.27 -11.61
CA GLY A 185 -6.45 0.17 -12.75
C GLY A 185 -5.72 1.22 -13.61
N ALA A 186 -5.11 2.22 -12.98
CA ALA A 186 -4.31 3.21 -13.69
C ALA A 186 -3.11 2.60 -14.43
N ILE A 187 -2.42 1.63 -13.84
CA ILE A 187 -1.32 0.90 -14.50
C ILE A 187 -1.85 0.10 -15.70
N GLU A 188 -2.98 -0.60 -15.55
CA GLU A 188 -3.59 -1.37 -16.63
C GLU A 188 -4.04 -0.50 -17.80
N ASP A 189 -4.63 0.66 -17.53
CA ASP A 189 -5.01 1.64 -18.56
C ASP A 189 -3.78 2.17 -19.30
N MET A 190 -2.71 2.52 -18.59
CA MET A 190 -1.45 2.93 -19.22
C MET A 190 -0.81 1.82 -20.06
N LEU A 191 -0.92 0.57 -19.64
CA LEU A 191 -0.41 -0.59 -20.38
C LEU A 191 -1.18 -0.85 -21.69
N GLN A 192 -2.43 -0.40 -21.82
CA GLN A 192 -3.17 -0.48 -23.09
C GLN A 192 -2.60 0.47 -24.17
N GLU A 193 -1.94 1.55 -23.76
CA GLU A 193 -1.26 2.48 -24.67
C GLU A 193 0.15 2.00 -25.07
N CYS A 194 0.69 1.00 -24.38
CA CYS A 194 2.04 0.52 -24.64
C CYS A 194 2.17 -0.14 -26.02
N PRO A 195 3.27 0.12 -26.75
CA PRO A 195 3.53 -0.56 -28.01
C PRO A 195 3.65 -2.08 -27.77
N SER A 196 3.10 -2.85 -28.71
CA SER A 196 3.15 -4.32 -28.74
C SER A 196 4.54 -4.86 -28.97
#